data_AF-A0A944MXS9-F1
#
_entry.id   AF-A0A944MXS9-F1
#
_cell.length_a   1.000
_cell.length_b   1.000
_cell.length_c   1.000
_cell.angle_alpha   90.00
_cell.angle_beta   90.00
_cell.angle_gamma   90.00
#
_symmetry.space_group_name_H-M   'P 1'
#
loop_
_entity.id
_entity.type
_entity.pdbx_description
1 polymer ?
#
loop_
_entity_poly.entity_id
_entity_poly.type
_entity_poly.pdbx_seq_one_letter_code
_entity_poly.pdbx_strand_id
1 'polypeptide(L)'
;MANVLFWEPVKAVPIPLIVIILLCGSIFFTIYHNWLNIRGFKHAIDITRGRYDNPDDPGEISHFQALTSALSATVGLGNIAGVAVAIQTGGPGAVVWMMLIGLLGMTAKFNECTLAMVYRKVRPDGTVDGGPM
;
A
#
# COMPACT_ATOMS: atom_id res chain seq x y z
N MET A 1 22.27 -7.40 -4.83
CA MET A 1 21.33 -6.68 -3.93
C MET A 1 20.32 -7.62 -3.27
N ALA A 2 19.69 -8.55 -3.98
CA ALA A 2 18.70 -9.48 -3.40
C ALA A 2 19.22 -10.24 -2.14
N ASN A 3 20.45 -10.73 -2.16
CA ASN A 3 21.05 -11.46 -1.03
C ASN A 3 21.18 -10.63 0.26
N VAL A 4 21.16 -9.28 0.17
CA VAL A 4 21.20 -8.40 1.36
C VAL A 4 19.79 -8.13 1.89
N LEU A 5 18.80 -7.97 1.00
CA LEU A 5 17.42 -7.69 1.38
C LEU A 5 16.71 -8.90 2.01
N PHE A 6 17.03 -10.10 1.53
CA PHE A 6 16.51 -11.37 2.05
C PHE A 6 17.45 -12.03 3.05
N TRP A 7 18.45 -11.29 3.54
CA TRP A 7 19.31 -11.75 4.61
C TRP A 7 18.53 -11.86 5.93
N GLU A 8 18.81 -12.90 6.70
CA GLU A 8 18.21 -13.15 8.00
C GLU A 8 19.21 -12.75 9.12
N PRO A 9 19.10 -11.53 9.67
CA PRO A 9 20.01 -11.04 10.70
C PRO A 9 19.94 -11.84 12.01
N VAL A 10 18.77 -12.40 12.32
CA VAL A 10 18.49 -13.05 13.60
C VAL A 10 18.27 -14.54 13.36
N LYS A 11 19.29 -15.37 13.61
CA LYS A 11 19.22 -16.83 13.39
C LYS A 11 18.11 -17.55 14.19
N ALA A 12 17.56 -16.91 15.23
CA ALA A 12 16.48 -17.44 16.06
C ALA A 12 15.07 -17.19 15.48
N VAL A 13 14.91 -16.23 14.57
CA VAL A 13 13.63 -15.92 13.92
C VAL A 13 13.92 -15.59 12.45
N PRO A 14 13.55 -16.45 11.49
CA PRO A 14 13.87 -16.26 10.07
C PRO A 14 12.98 -15.15 9.47
N ILE A 15 13.23 -13.90 9.88
CA ILE A 15 12.57 -12.72 9.36
C ILE A 15 13.54 -12.04 8.39
N PRO A 16 13.21 -11.96 7.10
CA PRO A 16 14.01 -11.24 6.12
C PRO A 16 14.17 -9.77 6.52
N LEU A 17 15.36 -9.20 6.31
CA LEU A 17 15.67 -7.81 6.61
C LEU A 17 14.66 -6.83 5.98
N ILE A 18 14.19 -7.11 4.77
CA ILE A 18 13.18 -6.29 4.09
C ILE A 18 11.87 -6.15 4.88
N VAL A 19 11.43 -7.21 5.57
CA VAL A 19 10.20 -7.17 6.38
C VAL A 19 10.37 -6.22 7.55
N ILE A 20 11.55 -6.23 8.19
CA ILE A 20 11.89 -5.34 9.30
C ILE A 20 11.88 -3.88 8.82
N ILE A 21 12.53 -3.59 7.68
CA ILE A 21 12.59 -2.24 7.12
C ILE A 21 11.18 -1.73 6.76
N LEU A 22 10.36 -2.56 6.10
CA LEU A 22 9.00 -2.20 5.72
C LEU A 22 8.11 -1.94 6.94
N LEU A 23 8.23 -2.76 7.98
CA LEU A 23 7.47 -2.58 9.22
C LEU A 23 7.89 -1.30 9.95
N CYS A 24 9.20 -1.09 10.13
CA CYS A 24 9.73 0.12 10.77
C CYS A 24 9.33 1.38 9.99
N GLY A 25 9.43 1.37 8.66
CA GLY A 25 8.99 2.47 7.81
C GLY A 25 7.50 2.75 7.93
N SER A 26 6.66 1.70 7.92
CA SER A 26 5.21 1.85 8.07
C SER A 26 4.80 2.41 9.43
N ILE A 27 5.46 1.98 10.51
CA ILE A 27 5.25 2.53 11.85
C ILE A 27 5.66 4.00 11.90
N PHE A 28 6.86 4.32 11.40
CA PHE A 28 7.36 5.70 11.33
C PHE A 28 6.39 6.62 10.60
N PHE A 29 5.94 6.22 9.40
CA PHE A 29 5.00 7.01 8.61
C PHE A 29 3.63 7.14 9.27
N THR A 30 3.14 6.10 9.93
CA THR A 30 1.85 6.14 10.65
C THR A 30 1.90 7.14 11.79
N ILE A 31 2.98 7.15 12.58
CA ILE A 31 3.16 8.09 13.69
C ILE A 31 3.39 9.51 13.17
N TYR A 32 4.27 9.69 12.19
CA TYR A 32 4.57 10.99 11.60
C TYR A 32 3.33 11.68 11.02
N HIS A 33 2.47 10.93 10.33
CA HIS A 33 1.21 11.43 9.80
C HIS A 33 0.07 11.40 10.83
N ASN A 34 0.35 11.22 12.12
CA ASN A 34 -0.62 11.22 13.22
C ASN A 34 -1.84 10.33 12.92
N TRP A 35 -1.65 9.08 12.50
CA TRP A 35 -2.75 8.13 12.19
C TRP A 35 -3.69 8.61 11.07
N LEU A 36 -3.12 9.11 9.98
CA LEU A 36 -3.87 9.58 8.80
C LEU A 36 -4.76 8.49 8.18
N ASN A 37 -4.33 7.24 8.21
CA ASN A 37 -5.12 6.08 7.79
C ASN A 37 -6.51 6.00 8.46
N ILE A 38 -6.65 6.44 9.71
CA ILE A 38 -7.93 6.47 10.42
C ILE A 38 -8.65 7.80 10.17
N ARG A 39 -7.93 8.93 10.32
CA ARG A 39 -8.53 10.27 10.22
C ARG A 39 -9.03 10.62 8.81
N GLY A 40 -8.32 10.16 7.79
CA GLY A 40 -8.61 10.42 6.37
C GLY A 40 -9.62 9.44 5.75
N PHE A 41 -10.04 8.39 6.48
CA PHE A 41 -10.85 7.31 5.92
C PHE A 41 -12.19 7.80 5.33
N LYS A 42 -12.88 8.69 6.05
CA LYS A 42 -14.15 9.29 5.56
C LYS A 42 -13.94 10.08 4.27
N HIS A 43 -12.86 10.86 4.20
CA HIS A 43 -12.55 11.67 3.02
C HIS A 43 -12.20 10.78 1.82
N ALA A 44 -11.44 9.71 2.02
CA ALA A 44 -11.14 8.74 0.96
C ALA A 44 -12.40 8.08 0.38
N ILE A 45 -13.40 7.79 1.22
CA ILE A 45 -14.70 7.29 0.76
C ILE A 45 -15.43 8.35 -0.08
N ASP A 46 -15.46 9.60 0.36
CA ASP A 46 -16.13 10.67 -0.40
C ASP A 46 -15.46 10.91 -1.77
N ILE A 47 -14.13 10.83 -1.84
CA ILE A 47 -13.36 10.90 -3.11
C ILE A 47 -13.74 9.75 -4.03
N THR A 48 -13.68 8.51 -3.54
CA THR A 48 -13.89 7.31 -4.36
C THR A 48 -15.34 7.11 -4.79
N ARG A 49 -16.30 7.75 -4.10
CA ARG A 49 -17.71 7.83 -4.51
C ARG A 49 -17.99 8.91 -5.55
N GLY A 50 -16.97 9.67 -5.96
CA GLY A 50 -17.06 10.69 -7.01
C GLY A 50 -17.63 12.02 -6.54
N ARG A 51 -17.72 12.26 -5.22
CA ARG A 51 -18.17 13.57 -4.70
C ARG A 51 -17.24 14.72 -5.11
N TYR A 52 -16.00 14.39 -5.43
CA TYR A 52 -14.94 15.30 -5.84
C TYR A 52 -14.52 15.09 -7.30
N ASP A 53 -15.20 14.24 -8.07
CA ASP A 53 -14.90 14.06 -9.50
C ASP A 53 -15.37 15.29 -10.29
N ASN A 54 -14.50 15.85 -11.12
CA ASN A 54 -14.81 16.94 -12.04
C ASN A 54 -14.29 16.61 -13.45
N PRO A 55 -15.12 16.69 -14.51
CA PRO A 55 -14.71 16.39 -15.89
C PRO A 55 -13.56 17.28 -16.43
N ASP A 56 -13.40 18.47 -15.86
CA ASP A 56 -12.34 19.42 -16.27
C ASP A 56 -11.01 19.19 -15.54
N ASP A 57 -10.96 18.28 -14.56
CA ASP A 57 -9.75 18.00 -13.80
C ASP A 57 -8.74 17.19 -14.65
N PRO A 58 -7.44 17.50 -14.56
CA PRO A 58 -6.42 16.80 -15.33
C PRO A 58 -6.24 15.36 -14.85
N GLY A 59 -6.49 14.39 -15.73
CA GLY A 59 -6.30 12.96 -15.47
C GLY A 59 -6.92 12.09 -16.57
N GLU A 60 -6.45 10.85 -16.68
CA GLU A 60 -6.94 9.91 -17.71
C GLU A 60 -8.16 9.09 -17.26
N ILE A 61 -8.32 8.91 -15.95
CA ILE A 61 -9.31 8.02 -15.34
C ILE A 61 -9.92 8.66 -14.09
N SER A 62 -11.14 8.27 -13.75
CA SER A 62 -11.80 8.75 -12.52
C SER A 62 -11.14 8.20 -11.25
N HIS A 63 -11.43 8.81 -10.10
CA HIS A 63 -10.92 8.32 -8.81
C HIS A 63 -11.35 6.87 -8.53
N PHE A 64 -12.58 6.49 -8.91
CA PHE A 64 -13.06 5.13 -8.74
C PHE A 64 -12.36 4.13 -9.68
N GLN A 65 -12.09 4.52 -10.92
CA GLN A 65 -11.34 3.69 -11.86
C GLN A 65 -9.90 3.47 -11.40
N ALA A 66 -9.24 4.52 -10.88
CA ALA A 66 -7.92 4.41 -10.30
C ALA A 66 -7.90 3.42 -9.11
N LEU A 67 -8.88 3.52 -8.21
CA LEU A 67 -9.02 2.59 -7.08
C LEU A 67 -9.23 1.15 -7.55
N THR A 68 -10.17 0.92 -8.48
CA THR A 68 -10.49 -0.44 -8.95
C THR A 68 -9.33 -1.06 -9.73
N SER A 69 -8.58 -0.27 -10.51
CA SER A 69 -7.34 -0.71 -11.16
C SER A 69 -6.31 -1.16 -10.13
N ALA A 70 -6.02 -0.35 -9.11
CA ALA A 70 -5.08 -0.70 -8.05
C ALA A 70 -5.53 -1.92 -7.22
N LEU A 71 -6.83 -2.05 -6.94
CA LEU A 71 -7.39 -3.21 -6.25
C LEU A 71 -7.28 -4.48 -7.07
N SER A 72 -7.48 -4.39 -8.39
CA SER A 72 -7.37 -5.56 -9.28
C SER A 72 -5.95 -6.15 -9.30
N ALA A 73 -4.93 -5.30 -9.16
CA ALA A 73 -3.53 -5.72 -9.11
C ALA A 73 -3.13 -6.34 -7.76
N THR A 74 -3.87 -6.03 -6.69
CA THR A 74 -3.48 -6.40 -5.30
C THR A 74 -4.36 -7.45 -4.67
N VAL A 75 -5.59 -7.63 -5.15
CA VAL A 75 -6.53 -8.65 -4.69
C VAL A 75 -6.51 -9.81 -5.68
N GLY A 76 -6.01 -10.96 -5.26
CA GLY A 76 -5.97 -12.15 -6.10
C GLY A 76 -5.90 -13.46 -5.31
N LEU A 77 -5.73 -14.56 -6.04
CA LEU A 77 -5.59 -15.91 -5.47
C LEU A 77 -4.46 -15.99 -4.44
N GLY A 78 -3.39 -15.21 -4.64
CA GLY A 78 -2.27 -15.12 -3.70
C GLY A 78 -2.69 -14.66 -2.30
N ASN A 79 -3.65 -13.75 -2.18
CA ASN A 79 -4.13 -13.28 -0.88
C ASN A 79 -4.96 -14.35 -0.18
N ILE A 80 -5.77 -15.10 -0.93
CA ILE A 80 -6.60 -16.18 -0.38
C ILE A 80 -5.72 -17.35 0.08
N ALA A 81 -4.85 -17.84 -0.80
CA ALA A 81 -3.93 -18.94 -0.50
C ALA A 81 -2.90 -18.54 0.58
N GLY A 82 -2.36 -17.32 0.51
CA GLY A 82 -1.39 -16.82 1.47
C GLY A 82 -1.95 -16.71 2.88
N VAL A 83 -3.21 -16.25 3.02
CA VAL A 83 -3.89 -16.22 4.31
C VAL A 83 -4.13 -17.65 4.83
N ALA A 84 -4.55 -18.58 3.98
CA ALA A 84 -4.74 -19.98 4.37
C ALA A 84 -3.43 -20.62 4.88
N VAL A 85 -2.33 -20.43 4.17
CA VAL A 85 -1.00 -20.90 4.59
C VAL A 85 -0.59 -20.26 5.91
N ALA A 86 -0.76 -18.93 6.06
CA ALA A 86 -0.40 -18.22 7.28
C ALA A 86 -1.18 -18.72 8.51
N ILE A 87 -2.47 -19.02 8.35
CA ILE A 87 -3.30 -19.60 9.42
C ILE A 87 -2.84 -21.04 9.72
N GLN A 88 -2.54 -21.84 8.68
CA GLN A 88 -2.10 -23.22 8.85
C GLN A 88 -0.76 -23.31 9.60
N THR A 89 0.19 -22.41 9.31
CA THR A 89 1.52 -22.43 9.92
C THR A 89 1.62 -21.63 11.21
N GLY A 90 0.93 -20.48 11.29
CA GLY A 90 1.02 -19.53 12.41
C GLY A 90 -0.18 -19.57 13.38
N GLY A 91 -1.20 -20.38 13.07
CA GLY A 91 -2.45 -20.44 13.84
C GLY A 91 -3.42 -19.28 13.55
N PRO A 92 -4.61 -19.30 14.16
CA PRO A 92 -5.66 -18.31 13.89
C PRO A 92 -5.27 -16.88 14.29
N GLY A 93 -4.30 -16.71 15.21
CA GLY A 93 -3.77 -15.41 15.60
C GLY A 93 -3.09 -14.63 14.47
N ALA A 94 -2.67 -15.32 13.39
CA ALA A 94 -2.06 -14.69 12.22
C ALA A 94 -2.96 -13.62 11.58
N VAL A 95 -4.29 -13.82 11.61
CA VAL A 95 -5.25 -12.89 11.01
C VAL A 95 -5.22 -11.53 11.71
N VAL A 96 -5.10 -11.51 13.04
CA VAL A 96 -5.01 -10.27 13.83
C VAL A 96 -3.77 -9.48 13.44
N TRP A 97 -2.63 -10.17 13.32
CA TRP A 97 -1.37 -9.54 12.92
C TRP A 97 -1.39 -9.05 11.47
N MET A 98 -2.01 -9.80 10.55
CA MET A 98 -2.20 -9.38 9.16
C MET A 98 -3.04 -8.09 9.06
N MET A 99 -4.13 -7.99 9.84
CA MET A 99 -4.94 -6.78 9.89
C MET A 99 -4.16 -5.58 10.45
N LEU A 100 -3.38 -5.79 11.52
CA LEU A 100 -2.56 -4.73 12.13
C LEU A 100 -1.47 -4.23 11.18
N ILE A 101 -0.74 -5.13 10.52
CA ILE A 101 0.31 -4.76 9.55
C ILE A 101 -0.33 -4.09 8.32
N GLY A 102 -1.48 -4.58 7.86
CA GLY A 102 -2.25 -3.93 6.79
C GLY A 102 -2.66 -2.50 7.14
N LEU A 103 -3.14 -2.27 8.37
CA LEU A 103 -3.49 -0.95 8.88
C LEU A 103 -2.30 0.01 8.86
N LEU A 104 -1.12 -0.45 9.31
CA LEU A 104 0.12 0.33 9.29
C LEU A 104 0.61 0.57 7.84
N GLY A 105 0.48 -0.41 6.96
CA GLY A 105 0.88 -0.32 5.56
C GLY A 105 0.07 0.69 4.74
N MET A 106 -1.17 1.01 5.14
CA MET A 106 -1.98 2.02 4.45
C MET A 106 -1.30 3.40 4.39
N THR A 107 -0.64 3.82 5.47
CA THR A 107 0.06 5.12 5.46
C THR A 107 1.32 5.10 4.62
N ALA A 108 2.04 3.97 4.57
CA ALA A 108 3.16 3.78 3.66
C ALA A 108 2.70 3.86 2.19
N LYS A 109 1.59 3.20 1.84
CA LYS A 109 1.00 3.29 0.49
C LYS A 109 0.50 4.70 0.16
N PHE A 110 -0.07 5.42 1.12
CA PHE A 110 -0.43 6.82 0.93
C PHE A 110 0.77 7.69 0.54
N ASN A 111 1.91 7.50 1.21
CA ASN A 111 3.14 8.24 0.88
C ASN A 111 3.68 7.86 -0.51
N GLU A 112 3.65 6.58 -0.86
CA GLU A 112 4.05 6.11 -2.19
C GLU A 112 3.21 6.76 -3.30
N CYS A 113 1.89 6.77 -3.16
CA CYS A 113 0.99 7.43 -4.11
C CYS A 113 1.18 8.95 -4.13
N THR A 114 1.44 9.57 -2.98
CA THR A 114 1.71 11.01 -2.90
C THR A 114 3.00 11.36 -3.65
N LEU A 115 4.07 10.60 -3.45
CA LEU A 115 5.33 10.78 -4.18
C LEU A 115 5.15 10.50 -5.68
N ALA A 116 4.37 9.48 -6.05
CA ALA A 116 4.04 9.20 -7.44
C ALA A 116 3.36 10.39 -8.12
N MET A 117 2.50 11.12 -7.42
CA MET A 117 1.86 12.35 -7.94
C MET A 117 2.83 13.53 -8.04
N VAL A 118 3.72 13.69 -7.06
CA VAL A 118 4.73 14.77 -7.05
C VAL A 118 5.75 14.60 -8.18
N TYR A 119 6.16 13.36 -8.46
CA TYR A 119 7.20 13.04 -9.45
C TYR A 119 6.65 12.52 -10.78
N ARG A 120 5.34 12.63 -11.02
CA ARG A 120 4.72 12.16 -12.25
C ARG A 120 5.30 12.88 -13.48
N LYS A 121 5.43 12.15 -14.58
CA LYS A 121 5.84 12.69 -15.88
C LYS A 121 4.66 12.65 -16.81
N VAL A 122 4.35 13.80 -17.40
CA VAL A 122 3.35 13.90 -18.47
C VAL A 122 4.09 13.81 -19.79
N ARG A 123 3.75 12.80 -20.59
CA ARG A 123 4.33 12.56 -21.91
C ARG A 123 3.73 13.50 -22.96
N PRO A 124 4.38 13.68 -24.12
CA PRO A 124 3.88 14.55 -25.19
C PRO A 124 2.53 14.10 -25.78
N ASP A 125 2.17 12.83 -25.65
CA ASP A 125 0.89 12.26 -26.08
C ASP A 125 -0.23 12.44 -25.04
N GLY A 126 0.06 13.10 -23.91
CA GLY A 126 -0.89 13.36 -22.83
C GLY A 126 -0.95 12.26 -21.77
N THR A 127 -0.23 11.15 -21.94
CA THR A 127 -0.22 10.06 -20.96
C THR A 127 0.63 10.40 -19.73
N VAL A 128 0.28 9.84 -18.57
CA VAL A 128 0.89 10.15 -17.27
C VAL A 128 1.56 8.92 -16.67
N ASP A 129 2.88 8.99 -16.48
CA ASP A 129 3.63 8.00 -15.72
C ASP A 129 3.88 8.47 -14.30
N GLY A 130 3.55 7.64 -13.31
CA GLY A 130 3.86 7.91 -11.90
C GLY A 130 4.21 6.62 -11.16
N GLY A 131 5.14 6.73 -10.22
CA GLY A 131 5.58 5.61 -9.38
C GLY A 131 7.10 5.55 -9.22
N PRO A 132 7.61 4.65 -8.36
CA PRO A 132 9.03 4.37 -8.26
C PRO A 132 9.55 3.78 -9.58
N MET A 133 10.59 4.41 -10.15
CA MET A 133 11.24 4.04 -11.42
C MET A 133 12.48 3.19 -11.19
#